data_AF-A0A6C2C9T6-F1
#
_entry.id   AF-A0A6C2C9T6-F1
#
_cell.length_a   1.000
_cell.length_b   1.000
_cell.length_c   1.000
_cell.angle_alpha   90.00
_cell.angle_beta   90.00
_cell.angle_gamma   90.00
#
_symmetry.space_group_name_H-M   'P 1'
#
loop_
_entity.id
_entity.type
_entity.pdbx_description
1 polymer ?
#
loop_
_entity_poly.entity_id
_entity_poly.type
_entity_poly.pdbx_seq_one_letter_code
_entity_poly.pdbx_strand_id
1 'polypeptide(L)'
;MQPYSTPFYFIVLGLALIPLIVSISLGKKMLWYQVLVTIIFLGWSFSGSVTLWALLGYGVYQSVLVKAYEYYRVKRASNNTWVFYATVLLAILPLVIVKVTPTVDPSRPNSIIGFLGISYLTFKVLNVVIELRDDLIHQVPLRQFIYFLYFLPTISSGPIDRYRRFEKEYQNRTVENYPTLLGHGIFQIFLGFLYKFIIGHLIVTYILHNVAITATVNPNFLTMVEAMYSYGLYLFFDFAGYSLFAIGVSNIMGYDIPINFVRPFAAKNIKDFWNRWHITLSFWFRDFVYMRLVKTIMVKRWSKNRILISNVSYFALFGLMGLWHGLTWYYIVYGLYHAVLMVSYDAWLRYKRRHHLKIADNWLTKGLSIALTFNAVFIGFLIFSGIPNFAILHSINPSNPLPNF
;
A
#
# COMPACT_ATOMS: atom_id res chain seq x y z
N MET A 1 -15.85 -6.72 13.49
CA MET A 1 -15.64 -7.54 12.27
C MET A 1 -14.59 -6.88 11.41
N GLN A 2 -13.50 -7.56 11.07
CA GLN A 2 -12.46 -6.95 10.23
C GLN A 2 -13.00 -6.65 8.81
N PRO A 3 -12.62 -5.51 8.19
CA PRO A 3 -13.07 -5.19 6.85
C PRO A 3 -12.71 -6.28 5.84
N TYR A 4 -13.71 -6.76 5.10
CA TYR A 4 -13.56 -7.75 4.03
C TYR A 4 -12.93 -9.09 4.44
N SER A 5 -12.94 -9.44 5.73
CA SER A 5 -12.28 -10.65 6.21
C SER A 5 -13.10 -11.92 5.96
N THR A 6 -14.42 -11.82 5.86
CA THR A 6 -15.33 -12.96 5.66
C THR A 6 -16.43 -12.62 4.65
N PRO A 7 -17.03 -13.62 3.96
CA PRO A 7 -18.18 -13.40 3.08
C PRO A 7 -19.37 -12.75 3.80
N PHE A 8 -19.60 -13.09 5.08
CA PHE A 8 -20.69 -12.52 5.88
C PHE A 8 -20.61 -10.99 5.99
N TYR A 9 -19.39 -10.42 6.03
CA TYR A 9 -19.19 -8.97 6.02
C TYR A 9 -19.88 -8.30 4.82
N PHE A 10 -19.88 -8.94 3.65
CA PHE A 10 -20.47 -8.41 2.43
C PHE A 10 -22.00 -8.48 2.41
N ILE A 11 -22.61 -9.39 3.17
CA ILE A 11 -24.07 -9.43 3.34
C ILE A 11 -24.52 -8.18 4.10
N VAL A 12 -23.89 -7.93 5.26
CA VAL A 12 -24.17 -6.75 6.08
C VAL A 12 -23.87 -5.46 5.31
N LEU A 13 -22.70 -5.39 4.65
CA LEU A 13 -22.30 -4.22 3.87
C LEU A 13 -23.24 -4.00 2.68
N GLY A 14 -23.61 -5.06 1.96
CA GLY A 14 -24.56 -4.98 0.85
C GLY A 14 -25.88 -4.35 1.29
N LEU A 15 -26.47 -4.84 2.38
CA LEU A 15 -27.70 -4.29 2.95
C LEU A 15 -27.55 -2.79 3.32
N ALA A 16 -26.42 -2.41 3.93
CA ALA A 16 -26.14 -1.02 4.28
C ALA A 16 -25.90 -0.11 3.06
N LEU A 17 -25.50 -0.66 1.91
CA LEU A 17 -25.27 0.11 0.69
C LEU A 17 -26.52 0.27 -0.18
N ILE A 18 -27.60 -0.51 0.02
CA ILE A 18 -28.83 -0.42 -0.78
C ILE A 18 -29.40 1.01 -0.84
N PRO A 19 -29.55 1.75 0.28
CA PRO A 19 -30.08 3.12 0.20
C PRO A 19 -29.18 4.08 -0.59
N LEU A 20 -27.86 3.84 -0.59
CA LEU A 20 -26.93 4.61 -1.44
C LEU A 20 -27.11 4.28 -2.91
N ILE A 21 -27.27 2.99 -3.24
CA ILE A 21 -27.49 2.55 -4.63
C ILE A 21 -28.74 3.20 -5.19
N VAL A 22 -29.86 3.15 -4.45
CA VAL A 22 -31.12 3.76 -4.86
C VAL A 22 -30.94 5.28 -5.02
N SER A 23 -30.38 5.95 -4.01
CA SER A 23 -30.24 7.40 -4.04
C SER A 23 -29.34 7.91 -5.17
N ILE A 24 -28.18 7.25 -5.41
CA ILE A 24 -27.26 7.67 -6.46
C ILE A 24 -27.86 7.37 -7.84
N SER A 25 -28.60 6.27 -7.99
CA SER A 25 -29.36 5.97 -9.23
C SER A 25 -30.42 7.03 -9.54
N LEU A 26 -31.01 7.64 -8.50
CA LEU A 26 -31.91 8.79 -8.61
C LEU A 26 -31.17 10.14 -8.77
N GLY A 27 -29.85 10.13 -8.99
CA GLY A 27 -29.03 11.31 -9.23
C GLY A 27 -28.59 12.06 -7.98
N LYS A 28 -28.74 11.49 -6.78
CA LYS A 28 -28.38 12.18 -5.52
C LYS A 28 -27.40 11.38 -4.68
N LYS A 29 -26.21 11.92 -4.42
CA LYS A 29 -25.25 11.36 -3.47
C LYS A 29 -25.57 11.79 -2.02
N MET A 30 -26.12 10.86 -1.22
CA MET A 30 -26.46 11.10 0.20
C MET A 30 -25.23 11.04 1.12
N LEU A 31 -24.45 12.13 1.18
CA LEU A 31 -23.24 12.18 2.00
C LEU A 31 -23.48 11.86 3.48
N TRP A 32 -24.57 12.35 4.07
CA TRP A 32 -24.85 12.13 5.49
C TRP A 32 -25.01 10.63 5.80
N TYR A 33 -25.62 9.88 4.89
CA TYR A 33 -25.82 8.45 5.03
C TYR A 33 -24.51 7.69 4.78
N GLN A 34 -23.66 8.14 3.85
CA GLN A 34 -22.31 7.59 3.68
C GLN A 34 -21.45 7.76 4.95
N VAL A 35 -21.56 8.91 5.61
CA VAL A 35 -20.90 9.16 6.89
C VAL A 35 -21.46 8.24 7.98
N LEU A 36 -22.78 8.06 8.04
CA LEU A 36 -23.41 7.13 8.99
C LEU A 36 -22.92 5.69 8.79
N VAL A 37 -22.94 5.19 7.56
CA VAL A 37 -22.42 3.85 7.21
C VAL A 37 -20.95 3.74 7.61
N THR A 38 -20.14 4.77 7.31
CA THR A 38 -18.74 4.80 7.73
C THR A 38 -18.60 4.68 9.24
N ILE A 39 -19.30 5.50 10.02
CA ILE A 39 -19.23 5.47 11.49
C ILE A 39 -19.62 4.09 12.04
N ILE A 40 -20.72 3.49 11.56
CA ILE A 40 -21.20 2.18 12.00
C ILE A 40 -20.14 1.10 11.72
N PHE A 41 -19.63 1.04 10.48
CA PHE A 41 -18.66 0.02 10.10
C PHE A 41 -17.31 0.22 10.78
N LEU A 42 -16.89 1.46 11.05
CA LEU A 42 -15.68 1.72 11.84
C LEU A 42 -15.87 1.34 13.30
N GLY A 43 -17.01 1.69 13.92
CA GLY A 43 -17.34 1.26 15.28
C GLY A 43 -17.33 -0.27 15.42
N TRP A 44 -17.82 -0.99 14.42
CA TRP A 44 -17.81 -2.45 14.43
C TRP A 44 -16.46 -3.07 14.06
N SER A 45 -15.69 -2.43 13.16
CA SER A 45 -14.36 -2.91 12.76
C SER A 45 -13.32 -2.74 13.86
N PHE A 46 -13.48 -1.71 14.68
CA PHE A 46 -12.59 -1.35 15.78
C PHE A 46 -13.26 -1.49 17.14
N SER A 47 -14.23 -2.40 17.29
CA SER A 47 -15.05 -2.53 18.51
C SER A 47 -14.27 -2.82 19.81
N GLY A 48 -12.98 -3.15 19.73
CA GLY A 48 -12.09 -3.15 20.88
C GLY A 48 -11.86 -1.71 21.38
N SER A 49 -12.11 -1.46 22.67
CA SER A 49 -12.05 -0.12 23.27
C SER A 49 -10.72 0.59 22.95
N VAL A 50 -9.59 -0.08 23.15
CA VAL A 50 -8.25 0.48 22.88
C VAL A 50 -8.06 0.85 21.41
N THR A 51 -8.46 -0.02 20.47
CA THR A 51 -8.28 0.22 19.03
C THR A 51 -9.16 1.33 18.50
N LEU A 52 -10.38 1.49 19.03
CA LEU A 52 -11.26 2.60 18.66
C LEU A 52 -10.70 3.94 19.15
N TRP A 53 -10.26 4.00 20.40
CA TRP A 53 -9.65 5.21 20.97
C TRP A 53 -8.34 5.57 20.27
N ALA A 54 -7.52 4.59 19.89
CA ALA A 54 -6.32 4.81 19.10
C ALA A 54 -6.65 5.42 17.72
N LEU A 55 -7.67 4.88 17.02
CA LEU A 55 -8.14 5.42 15.74
C LEU A 55 -8.63 6.86 15.88
N LEU A 56 -9.52 7.13 16.83
CA LEU A 56 -10.09 8.46 17.06
C LEU A 56 -9.02 9.47 17.48
N GLY A 57 -8.16 9.10 18.44
CA GLY A 57 -7.04 9.91 18.90
C GLY A 57 -6.07 10.23 17.78
N TYR A 58 -5.76 9.26 16.92
CA TYR A 58 -4.94 9.47 15.72
C TYR A 58 -5.60 10.48 14.78
N GLY A 59 -6.89 10.36 14.46
CA GLY A 59 -7.54 11.31 13.56
C GLY A 59 -7.65 12.72 14.12
N VAL A 60 -7.86 12.87 15.44
CA VAL A 60 -7.81 14.19 16.11
C VAL A 60 -6.41 14.78 15.99
N TYR A 61 -5.39 14.00 16.37
CA TYR A 61 -3.99 14.41 16.28
C TYR A 61 -3.61 14.88 14.87
N GLN A 62 -3.91 14.06 13.85
CA GLN A 62 -3.58 14.38 12.46
C GLN A 62 -4.40 15.56 11.93
N SER A 63 -5.66 15.71 12.34
CA SER A 63 -6.50 16.86 11.95
C SER A 63 -5.94 18.16 12.51
N VAL A 64 -5.56 18.18 13.79
CA VAL A 64 -4.93 19.35 14.43
C VAL A 64 -3.62 19.69 13.71
N LEU A 65 -2.78 18.70 13.45
CA LEU A 65 -1.49 18.90 12.77
C LEU A 65 -1.66 19.46 11.35
N VAL A 66 -2.55 18.87 10.55
CA VAL A 66 -2.84 19.33 9.18
C VAL A 66 -3.41 20.75 9.20
N LYS A 67 -4.33 21.06 10.11
CA LYS A 67 -4.91 22.40 10.24
C LYS A 67 -3.91 23.45 10.70
N ALA A 68 -3.02 23.10 11.62
CA ALA A 68 -1.93 23.96 12.04
C ALA A 68 -0.98 24.26 10.86
N TYR A 69 -0.65 23.24 10.06
CA TYR A 69 0.21 23.41 8.89
C TYR A 69 -0.47 24.18 7.75
N GLU A 70 -1.76 23.94 7.49
CA GLU A 70 -2.56 24.74 6.56
C GLU A 70 -2.59 26.22 6.98
N TYR A 71 -2.84 26.51 8.25
CA TYR A 71 -2.80 27.88 8.78
C TYR A 71 -1.43 28.53 8.59
N TYR A 72 -0.36 27.81 8.92
CA TYR A 72 1.01 28.27 8.71
C TYR A 72 1.32 28.56 7.23
N ARG A 73 0.97 27.63 6.34
CA ARG A 73 1.30 27.71 4.91
C ARG A 73 0.46 28.76 4.19
N VAL A 74 -0.84 28.79 4.45
CA VAL A 74 -1.83 29.55 3.69
C VAL A 74 -2.12 30.90 4.35
N LYS A 75 -2.46 30.91 5.65
CA LYS A 75 -2.86 32.16 6.34
C LYS A 75 -1.67 33.02 6.72
N ARG A 76 -0.57 32.42 7.19
CA ARG A 76 0.69 33.14 7.44
C ARG A 76 1.58 33.28 6.20
N ALA A 77 1.15 32.77 5.04
CA ALA A 77 1.88 32.80 3.77
C ALA A 77 3.37 32.38 3.89
N SER A 78 3.69 31.47 4.82
CA SER A 78 5.06 31.11 5.17
C SER A 78 5.42 29.73 4.64
N ASN A 79 6.66 29.55 4.15
CA ASN A 79 7.08 28.27 3.55
C ASN A 79 8.50 27.83 3.98
N ASN A 80 8.78 27.82 5.28
CA ASN A 80 10.08 27.37 5.80
C ASN A 80 10.21 25.84 5.73
N THR A 81 11.35 25.38 5.20
CA THR A 81 11.68 23.96 5.03
C THR A 81 11.76 23.18 6.35
N TRP A 82 12.25 23.80 7.43
CA TRP A 82 12.35 23.13 8.73
C TRP A 82 11.00 22.92 9.39
N VAL A 83 10.07 23.86 9.23
CA VAL A 83 8.68 23.69 9.70
C VAL A 83 8.02 22.54 8.94
N PHE A 84 8.20 22.47 7.62
CA PHE A 84 7.72 21.33 6.82
C PHE A 84 8.29 19.99 7.33
N TYR A 85 9.61 19.89 7.55
CA TYR A 85 10.21 18.67 8.06
C TYR A 85 9.70 18.31 9.46
N ALA A 86 9.55 19.28 10.36
CA ALA A 86 8.97 19.04 11.68
C ALA A 86 7.54 18.52 11.58
N THR A 87 6.70 19.10 10.71
CA THR A 87 5.34 18.62 10.46
C THR A 87 5.32 17.20 9.91
N VAL A 88 6.19 16.87 8.96
CA VAL A 88 6.31 15.50 8.41
C VAL A 88 6.73 14.51 9.48
N LEU A 89 7.72 14.86 10.32
CA LEU A 89 8.17 14.02 11.44
C LEU A 89 7.05 13.78 12.45
N LEU A 90 6.32 14.83 12.84
CA LEU A 90 5.16 14.73 13.72
C LEU A 90 4.05 13.85 13.10
N ALA A 91 3.76 14.02 11.81
CA ALA A 91 2.74 13.22 11.12
C ALA A 91 3.07 11.72 11.11
N ILE A 92 4.35 11.38 10.97
CA ILE A 92 4.85 9.99 10.92
C ILE A 92 5.08 9.39 12.32
N LEU A 93 5.22 10.22 13.36
CA LEU A 93 5.57 9.81 14.71
C LEU A 93 4.66 8.68 15.27
N PRO A 94 3.32 8.73 15.16
CA PRO A 94 2.48 7.62 15.62
C PRO A 94 2.81 6.29 14.93
N LEU A 95 3.07 6.32 13.61
CA LEU A 95 3.44 5.13 12.85
C LEU A 95 4.81 4.60 13.29
N VAL A 96 5.78 5.48 13.52
CA VAL A 96 7.12 5.09 13.99
C VAL A 96 7.03 4.41 15.35
N ILE A 97 6.28 4.99 16.29
CA ILE A 97 6.06 4.39 17.62
C ILE A 97 5.49 2.97 17.46
N VAL A 98 4.45 2.79 16.64
CA VAL A 98 3.83 1.48 16.39
C VAL A 98 4.82 0.48 15.78
N LYS A 99 5.70 0.92 14.87
CA LYS A 99 6.70 0.05 14.22
C LYS A 99 7.89 -0.30 15.12
N VAL A 100 8.25 0.59 16.05
CA VAL A 100 9.37 0.41 16.97
C VAL A 100 8.96 -0.38 18.22
N THR A 101 7.69 -0.33 18.65
CA THR A 101 7.21 -1.05 19.85
C THR A 101 7.61 -2.54 19.87
N PRO A 102 7.41 -3.35 18.81
CA PRO A 102 7.83 -4.77 18.83
C PRO A 102 9.33 -4.99 19.00
N THR A 103 10.16 -4.02 18.62
CA THR A 103 11.63 -4.11 18.74
C THR A 103 12.14 -3.68 20.11
N VAL A 104 11.42 -2.78 20.78
CA VAL A 104 11.81 -2.25 22.12
C VAL A 104 11.21 -3.10 23.24
N ASP A 105 9.96 -3.54 23.08
CA ASP A 105 9.28 -4.43 24.01
C ASP A 105 8.71 -5.65 23.26
N PRO A 106 9.55 -6.66 22.98
CA PRO A 106 9.10 -7.89 22.32
C PRO A 106 8.04 -8.66 23.11
N SER A 107 7.94 -8.43 24.43
CA SER A 107 6.93 -9.08 25.29
C SER A 107 5.53 -8.49 25.09
N ARG A 108 5.44 -7.23 24.64
CA ARG A 108 4.21 -6.52 24.31
C ARG A 108 4.32 -5.89 22.93
N PRO A 109 4.29 -6.70 21.86
CA PRO A 109 4.55 -6.21 20.51
C PRO A 109 3.48 -5.24 19.99
N ASN A 110 2.28 -5.26 20.55
CA ASN A 110 1.18 -4.38 20.15
C ASN A 110 1.24 -3.04 20.89
N SER A 111 1.44 -1.95 20.13
CA SER A 111 1.38 -0.59 20.65
C SER A 111 -0.06 -0.18 21.00
N ILE A 112 -0.25 0.54 22.11
CA ILE A 112 -1.57 1.04 22.57
C ILE A 112 -2.18 2.02 21.55
N ILE A 113 -1.34 2.75 20.81
CA ILE A 113 -1.78 3.67 19.76
C ILE A 113 -1.87 2.99 18.38
N GLY A 114 -1.62 1.67 18.32
CA GLY A 114 -1.68 0.89 17.11
C GLY A 114 -3.11 0.49 16.75
N PHE A 115 -3.45 0.61 15.47
CA PHE A 115 -4.72 0.13 14.93
C PHE A 115 -4.56 -0.27 13.46
N LEU A 116 -5.45 -1.14 12.97
CA LEU A 116 -5.47 -1.57 11.58
C LEU A 116 -5.65 -0.36 10.64
N GLY A 117 -4.72 -0.16 9.70
CA GLY A 117 -4.79 0.93 8.73
C GLY A 117 -3.97 2.17 9.05
N ILE A 118 -3.37 2.27 10.25
CA ILE A 118 -2.52 3.41 10.62
C ILE A 118 -1.42 3.72 9.57
N SER A 119 -0.83 2.68 8.99
CA SER A 119 0.18 2.80 7.93
C SER A 119 -0.36 3.49 6.68
N TYR A 120 -1.56 3.11 6.22
CA TYR A 120 -2.18 3.66 5.01
C TYR A 120 -2.75 5.07 5.24
N LEU A 121 -3.31 5.31 6.43
CA LEU A 121 -3.79 6.63 6.82
C LEU A 121 -2.64 7.64 6.94
N THR A 122 -1.46 7.21 7.37
CA THR A 122 -0.28 8.08 7.43
C THR A 122 0.11 8.59 6.05
N PHE A 123 0.01 7.77 5.00
CA PHE A 123 0.23 8.24 3.63
C PHE A 123 -0.81 9.29 3.20
N LYS A 124 -2.09 9.13 3.56
CA LYS A 124 -3.13 10.13 3.27
C LYS A 124 -2.82 11.48 3.92
N VAL A 125 -2.38 11.47 5.18
CA VAL A 125 -1.99 12.70 5.88
C VAL A 125 -0.78 13.34 5.21
N LEU A 126 0.26 12.55 4.93
CA LEU A 126 1.47 13.04 4.27
C LEU A 126 1.16 13.63 2.89
N ASN A 127 0.23 13.04 2.13
CA ASN A 127 -0.23 13.60 0.86
C ASN A 127 -0.69 15.04 1.02
N VAL A 128 -1.55 15.30 2.01
CA VAL A 128 -2.10 16.64 2.26
C VAL A 128 -0.99 17.61 2.67
N VAL A 129 -0.13 17.23 3.61
CA VAL A 129 0.98 18.09 4.07
C VAL A 129 1.94 18.42 2.92
N ILE A 130 2.27 17.43 2.09
CA ILE A 130 3.17 17.58 0.94
C ILE A 130 2.53 18.43 -0.16
N GLU A 131 1.25 18.23 -0.46
CA GLU A 131 0.51 19.01 -1.46
C GLU A 131 0.33 20.47 -1.01
N LEU A 132 0.12 20.72 0.29
CA LEU A 132 0.15 22.09 0.86
C LEU A 132 1.53 22.74 0.71
N ARG A 133 2.61 21.99 0.98
CA ARG A 133 3.99 22.47 0.84
C ARG A 133 4.32 22.89 -0.60
N ASP A 134 3.80 22.16 -1.57
CA ASP A 134 4.04 22.40 -3.01
C ASP A 134 3.01 23.34 -3.66
N ASP A 135 2.13 23.98 -2.87
CA ASP A 135 1.07 24.88 -3.36
C ASP A 135 0.11 24.22 -4.37
N LEU A 136 -0.07 22.91 -4.25
CA LEU A 136 -1.00 22.13 -5.08
C LEU A 136 -2.43 22.18 -4.55
N ILE A 137 -2.59 22.44 -3.25
CA ILE A 137 -3.86 22.68 -2.55
C ILE A 137 -3.68 23.86 -1.59
N HIS A 138 -4.74 24.63 -1.38
CA HIS A 138 -4.72 25.84 -0.54
C HIS A 138 -5.81 25.86 0.54
N GLN A 139 -6.74 24.90 0.49
CA GLN A 139 -7.80 24.77 1.47
C GLN A 139 -8.05 23.28 1.71
N VAL A 140 -8.22 22.91 2.96
CA VAL A 140 -8.44 21.51 3.37
C VAL A 140 -9.62 21.46 4.34
N PRO A 141 -10.88 21.70 3.91
CA PRO A 141 -12.00 21.82 4.83
C PRO A 141 -12.11 20.60 5.77
N LEU A 142 -12.26 20.84 7.08
CA LEU A 142 -12.10 19.77 8.10
C LEU A 142 -13.02 18.58 7.86
N ARG A 143 -14.28 18.83 7.48
CA ARG A 143 -15.25 17.77 7.16
C ARG A 143 -14.79 16.88 6.00
N GLN A 144 -14.19 17.48 4.99
CA GLN A 144 -13.70 16.77 3.80
C GLN A 144 -12.44 15.97 4.11
N PHE A 145 -11.54 16.55 4.90
CA PHE A 145 -10.34 15.87 5.39
C PHE A 145 -10.66 14.64 6.23
N ILE A 146 -11.57 14.78 7.20
CA ILE A 146 -12.01 13.67 8.06
C ILE A 146 -12.63 12.56 7.21
N TYR A 147 -13.49 12.92 6.25
CA TYR A 147 -14.11 11.94 5.35
C TYR A 147 -13.08 11.24 4.45
N PHE A 148 -12.09 11.97 3.93
CA PHE A 148 -10.97 11.39 3.18
C PHE A 148 -10.12 10.42 4.02
N LEU A 149 -9.78 10.84 5.24
CA LEU A 149 -8.96 10.07 6.16
C LEU A 149 -9.64 8.74 6.53
N TYR A 150 -10.92 8.82 6.90
CA TYR A 150 -11.74 7.69 7.34
C TYR A 150 -12.58 7.05 6.24
N PHE A 151 -12.26 7.30 4.97
CA PHE A 151 -13.02 6.74 3.86
C PHE A 151 -13.08 5.21 3.95
N LEU A 152 -14.25 4.70 4.34
CA LEU A 152 -14.48 3.31 4.76
C LEU A 152 -13.84 2.29 3.82
N PRO A 153 -14.01 2.38 2.48
CA PRO A 153 -13.54 1.32 1.60
C PRO A 153 -12.02 1.07 1.65
N THR A 154 -11.26 2.10 2.01
CA THR A 154 -9.80 2.12 1.93
C THR A 154 -9.10 2.21 3.29
N ILE A 155 -9.83 2.11 4.40
CA ILE A 155 -9.27 2.42 5.72
C ILE A 155 -8.16 1.48 6.18
N SER A 156 -8.28 0.17 5.93
CA SER A 156 -7.33 -0.83 6.42
C SER A 156 -6.10 -1.00 5.52
N SER A 157 -6.30 -1.36 4.26
CA SER A 157 -5.20 -1.59 3.29
C SER A 157 -5.62 -1.33 1.84
N GLY A 158 -6.54 -0.40 1.62
CA GLY A 158 -7.02 -0.06 0.28
C GLY A 158 -6.02 0.78 -0.52
N PRO A 159 -6.33 1.06 -1.80
CA PRO A 159 -5.53 1.95 -2.63
C PRO A 159 -5.25 3.29 -1.93
N ILE A 160 -3.98 3.71 -1.94
CA ILE A 160 -3.53 4.98 -1.36
C ILE A 160 -3.93 6.11 -2.30
N ASP A 161 -4.88 6.89 -1.85
CA ASP A 161 -5.50 7.94 -2.65
C ASP A 161 -4.88 9.32 -2.38
N ARG A 162 -5.00 10.24 -3.34
CA ARG A 162 -4.54 11.63 -3.22
C ARG A 162 -5.71 12.54 -2.90
N TYR A 163 -5.50 13.47 -1.97
CA TYR A 163 -6.57 14.34 -1.48
C TYR A 163 -7.24 15.13 -2.60
N ARG A 164 -6.47 15.79 -3.48
CA ARG A 164 -7.02 16.56 -4.60
C ARG A 164 -7.85 15.74 -5.59
N ARG A 165 -7.52 14.46 -5.78
CA ARG A 165 -8.31 13.56 -6.66
C ARG A 165 -9.59 13.11 -5.95
N PHE A 166 -9.47 12.71 -4.69
CA PHE A 166 -10.62 12.37 -3.85
C PHE A 166 -11.61 13.53 -3.70
N GLU A 167 -11.10 14.74 -3.51
CA GLU A 167 -11.90 15.95 -3.34
C GLU A 167 -12.83 16.19 -4.55
N LYS A 168 -12.35 15.98 -5.77
CA LYS A 168 -13.17 16.11 -6.99
C LYS A 168 -14.38 15.17 -6.95
N GLU A 169 -14.16 13.91 -6.61
CA GLU A 169 -15.22 12.89 -6.47
C GLU A 169 -16.16 13.16 -5.29
N TYR A 170 -15.64 13.80 -4.23
CA TYR A 170 -16.42 14.21 -3.07
C TYR A 170 -17.33 15.40 -3.38
N GLN A 171 -16.86 16.37 -4.17
CA GLN A 171 -17.65 17.54 -4.55
C GLN A 171 -18.72 17.21 -5.59
N ASN A 172 -18.45 16.26 -6.48
CA ASN A 172 -19.42 15.77 -7.45
C ASN A 172 -20.63 15.13 -6.74
N ARG A 173 -21.79 15.79 -6.83
CA ARG A 173 -23.05 15.37 -6.17
C ARG A 173 -23.86 14.39 -7.01
N THR A 174 -23.61 14.38 -8.31
CA THR A 174 -24.11 13.43 -9.30
C THR A 174 -22.96 12.52 -9.73
N VAL A 175 -23.28 11.28 -10.04
CA VAL A 175 -22.31 10.31 -10.60
C VAL A 175 -22.72 10.06 -12.03
N GLU A 176 -21.89 10.51 -12.97
CA GLU A 176 -22.12 10.28 -14.38
C GLU A 176 -22.08 8.77 -14.67
N ASN A 177 -23.08 8.28 -15.41
CA ASN A 177 -23.18 6.89 -15.81
C ASN A 177 -23.05 5.88 -14.63
N TYR A 178 -23.71 6.19 -13.50
CA TYR A 178 -23.69 5.35 -12.29
C TYR A 178 -24.01 3.86 -12.54
N PRO A 179 -24.94 3.45 -13.43
CA PRO A 179 -25.17 2.03 -13.71
C PRO A 179 -23.92 1.28 -14.17
N THR A 180 -23.08 1.93 -14.97
CA THR A 180 -21.80 1.35 -15.43
C THR A 180 -20.81 1.23 -14.26
N LEU A 181 -20.69 2.29 -13.45
CA LEU A 181 -19.82 2.29 -12.27
C LEU A 181 -20.26 1.23 -11.24
N LEU A 182 -21.57 1.11 -11.00
CA LEU A 182 -22.17 0.11 -10.14
C LEU A 182 -21.88 -1.31 -10.64
N GLY A 183 -22.09 -1.57 -11.94
CA GLY A 183 -21.80 -2.87 -12.56
C GLY A 183 -20.32 -3.25 -12.43
N HIS A 184 -19.41 -2.30 -12.66
CA HIS A 184 -17.99 -2.49 -12.39
C HIS A 184 -17.73 -2.79 -10.92
N GLY A 185 -18.37 -2.06 -10.00
CA GLY A 185 -18.20 -2.27 -8.57
C GLY A 185 -18.60 -3.67 -8.10
N ILE A 186 -19.76 -4.14 -8.57
CA ILE A 186 -20.25 -5.49 -8.30
C ILE A 186 -19.29 -6.54 -8.87
N PHE A 187 -18.88 -6.39 -10.14
CA PHE A 187 -17.94 -7.31 -10.78
C PHE A 187 -16.61 -7.41 -10.00
N GLN A 188 -16.07 -6.28 -9.54
CA GLN A 188 -14.84 -6.24 -8.73
C GLN A 188 -15.01 -7.00 -7.40
N ILE A 189 -16.17 -6.89 -6.75
CA ILE A 189 -16.44 -7.68 -5.53
C ILE A 189 -16.44 -9.18 -5.83
N PHE A 190 -17.14 -9.63 -6.87
CA PHE A 190 -17.17 -11.06 -7.22
C PHE A 190 -15.80 -11.59 -7.65
N LEU A 191 -15.02 -10.80 -8.39
CA LEU A 191 -13.64 -11.16 -8.73
C LEU A 191 -12.76 -11.20 -7.47
N GLY A 192 -13.00 -10.30 -6.51
CA GLY A 192 -12.36 -10.31 -5.20
C GLY A 192 -12.66 -11.58 -4.41
N PHE A 193 -13.90 -12.10 -4.46
CA PHE A 193 -14.26 -13.38 -3.85
C PHE A 193 -13.47 -14.54 -4.46
N LEU A 194 -13.40 -14.60 -5.80
CA LEU A 194 -12.59 -15.60 -6.48
C LEU A 194 -11.13 -15.52 -6.05
N TYR A 195 -10.56 -14.32 -5.98
CA TYR A 195 -9.15 -14.13 -5.67
C TYR A 195 -8.84 -14.47 -4.21
N LYS A 196 -9.56 -13.86 -3.25
CA LYS A 196 -9.22 -13.97 -1.82
C LYS A 196 -9.78 -15.21 -1.15
N PHE A 197 -11.08 -15.48 -1.32
CA PHE A 197 -11.76 -16.57 -0.59
C PHE A 197 -11.73 -17.91 -1.30
N ILE A 198 -11.37 -17.95 -2.58
CA ILE A 198 -11.19 -19.21 -3.31
C ILE A 198 -9.70 -19.45 -3.57
N ILE A 199 -9.09 -18.73 -4.52
CA ILE A 199 -7.72 -19.02 -4.95
C ILE A 199 -6.70 -18.82 -3.82
N GLY A 200 -6.70 -17.64 -3.19
CA GLY A 200 -5.80 -17.32 -2.09
C GLY A 200 -5.99 -18.25 -0.90
N HIS A 201 -7.25 -18.55 -0.54
CA HIS A 201 -7.58 -19.49 0.53
C HIS A 201 -7.08 -20.92 0.22
N LEU A 202 -7.28 -21.42 -1.00
CA LEU A 202 -6.78 -22.73 -1.40
C LEU A 202 -5.25 -22.82 -1.32
N ILE A 203 -4.54 -21.78 -1.78
CA ILE A 203 -3.08 -21.73 -1.72
C ILE A 203 -2.61 -21.74 -0.26
N VAL A 204 -3.17 -20.90 0.61
CA VAL A 204 -2.69 -20.81 1.99
C VAL A 204 -2.96 -22.08 2.78
N THR A 205 -4.19 -22.60 2.69
CA THR A 205 -4.66 -23.74 3.49
C THR A 205 -4.07 -25.08 3.04
N TYR A 206 -3.96 -25.31 1.73
CA TYR A 206 -3.55 -26.63 1.22
C TYR A 206 -2.09 -26.71 0.78
N ILE A 207 -1.41 -25.58 0.56
CA ILE A 207 -0.05 -25.56 0.00
C ILE A 207 0.92 -24.80 0.93
N LEU A 208 0.74 -23.49 1.06
CA LEU A 208 1.73 -22.60 1.68
C LEU A 208 2.02 -22.98 3.14
N HIS A 209 1.00 -23.26 3.95
CA HIS A 209 1.20 -23.55 5.37
C HIS A 209 2.16 -24.73 5.58
N ASN A 210 1.88 -25.86 4.91
CA ASN A 210 2.70 -27.06 5.00
C ASN A 210 4.09 -26.85 4.41
N VAL A 211 4.17 -26.26 3.21
CA VAL A 211 5.43 -25.98 2.53
C VAL A 211 6.33 -25.05 3.34
N ALA A 212 5.77 -24.03 4.00
CA ALA A 212 6.53 -23.11 4.85
C ALA A 212 7.10 -23.80 6.09
N ILE A 213 6.35 -24.72 6.71
CA ILE A 213 6.84 -25.55 7.81
C ILE A 213 7.97 -26.45 7.33
N THR A 214 7.78 -27.17 6.21
CA THR A 214 8.81 -28.05 5.66
C THR A 214 10.09 -27.29 5.29
N ALA A 215 9.95 -26.13 4.65
CA ALA A 215 11.07 -25.25 4.30
C ALA A 215 11.78 -24.66 5.54
N THR A 216 11.10 -24.61 6.69
CA THR A 216 11.68 -24.15 7.97
C THR A 216 12.45 -25.27 8.68
N VAL A 217 11.86 -26.46 8.77
CA VAL A 217 12.43 -27.60 9.51
C VAL A 217 13.54 -28.30 8.74
N ASN A 218 13.35 -28.50 7.42
CA ASN A 218 14.29 -29.19 6.54
C ASN A 218 14.61 -28.35 5.29
N PRO A 219 15.27 -27.20 5.45
CA PRO A 219 15.51 -26.26 4.35
C PRO A 219 16.39 -26.90 3.27
N ASN A 220 15.87 -27.02 2.06
CA ASN A 220 16.63 -27.34 0.86
C ASN A 220 16.16 -26.49 -0.33
N PHE A 221 16.83 -26.64 -1.49
CA PHE A 221 16.51 -25.85 -2.68
C PHE A 221 15.05 -26.02 -3.12
N LEU A 222 14.55 -27.26 -3.16
CA LEU A 222 13.20 -27.54 -3.63
C LEU A 222 12.14 -26.95 -2.70
N THR A 223 12.28 -27.16 -1.38
CA THR A 223 11.32 -26.64 -0.39
C THR A 223 11.29 -25.11 -0.39
N MET A 224 12.43 -24.45 -0.60
CA MET A 224 12.51 -22.99 -0.71
C MET A 224 11.87 -22.47 -1.99
N VAL A 225 12.01 -23.18 -3.11
CA VAL A 225 11.37 -22.83 -4.39
C VAL A 225 9.85 -23.02 -4.31
N GLU A 226 9.38 -24.09 -3.69
CA GLU A 226 7.95 -24.31 -3.43
C GLU A 226 7.38 -23.21 -2.53
N ALA A 227 8.09 -22.86 -1.45
CA ALA A 227 7.70 -21.78 -0.55
C ALA A 227 7.63 -20.43 -1.28
N MET A 228 8.63 -20.15 -2.12
CA MET A 228 8.71 -18.93 -2.93
C MET A 228 7.49 -18.75 -3.83
N TYR A 229 7.14 -19.77 -4.61
CA TYR A 229 6.00 -19.69 -5.52
C TYR A 229 4.66 -19.69 -4.80
N SER A 230 4.50 -20.52 -3.78
CA SER A 230 3.27 -20.59 -2.99
C SER A 230 3.00 -19.27 -2.28
N TYR A 231 4.01 -18.69 -1.63
CA TYR A 231 3.88 -17.41 -0.95
C TYR A 231 3.64 -16.25 -1.93
N GLY A 232 4.39 -16.18 -3.03
CA GLY A 232 4.23 -15.10 -4.01
C GLY A 232 2.83 -15.07 -4.65
N LEU A 233 2.27 -16.25 -4.95
CA LEU A 233 0.91 -16.37 -5.46
C LEU A 233 -0.14 -16.03 -4.39
N TYR A 234 0.00 -16.56 -3.17
CA TYR A 234 -0.89 -16.24 -2.06
C TYR A 234 -0.92 -14.72 -1.80
N LEU A 235 0.26 -14.09 -1.68
CA LEU A 235 0.41 -12.66 -1.47
C LEU A 235 -0.33 -11.85 -2.53
N PHE A 236 -0.21 -12.23 -3.81
CA PHE A 236 -0.93 -11.57 -4.89
C PHE A 236 -2.44 -11.77 -4.78
N PHE A 237 -2.93 -13.00 -4.66
CA PHE A 237 -4.37 -13.27 -4.68
C PHE A 237 -5.10 -12.72 -3.45
N ASP A 238 -4.49 -12.81 -2.26
CA ASP A 238 -5.07 -12.22 -1.05
C ASP A 238 -5.14 -10.69 -1.16
N PHE A 239 -4.02 -10.06 -1.54
CA PHE A 239 -3.93 -8.60 -1.51
C PHE A 239 -4.60 -7.93 -2.71
N ALA A 240 -4.53 -8.53 -3.90
CA ALA A 240 -5.30 -8.09 -5.06
C ALA A 240 -6.78 -8.30 -4.82
N GLY A 241 -7.20 -9.45 -4.26
CA GLY A 241 -8.60 -9.70 -3.89
C GLY A 241 -9.14 -8.65 -2.91
N TYR A 242 -8.37 -8.33 -1.86
CA TYR A 242 -8.68 -7.23 -0.96
C TYR A 242 -8.81 -5.88 -1.70
N SER A 243 -7.87 -5.57 -2.60
CA SER A 243 -7.90 -4.31 -3.36
C SER A 243 -9.15 -4.22 -4.26
N LEU A 244 -9.56 -5.33 -4.88
CA LEU A 244 -10.80 -5.41 -5.68
C LEU A 244 -12.03 -5.13 -4.82
N PHE A 245 -12.09 -5.63 -3.58
CA PHE A 245 -13.17 -5.28 -2.64
C PHE A 245 -13.21 -3.79 -2.32
N ALA A 246 -12.06 -3.18 -2.00
CA ALA A 246 -11.97 -1.76 -1.72
C ALA A 246 -12.44 -0.89 -2.91
N ILE A 247 -12.02 -1.25 -4.14
CA ILE A 247 -12.45 -0.58 -5.38
C ILE A 247 -13.94 -0.80 -5.61
N GLY A 248 -14.42 -2.04 -5.47
CA GLY A 248 -15.81 -2.40 -5.72
C GLY A 248 -16.78 -1.65 -4.83
N VAL A 249 -16.50 -1.59 -3.53
CA VAL A 249 -17.29 -0.84 -2.56
C VAL A 249 -17.21 0.67 -2.81
N SER A 250 -16.05 1.20 -3.18
CA SER A 250 -15.91 2.62 -3.55
C SER A 250 -16.79 2.98 -4.75
N ASN A 251 -16.80 2.14 -5.78
CA ASN A 251 -17.62 2.32 -6.97
C ASN A 251 -19.12 2.30 -6.64
N ILE A 252 -19.56 1.37 -5.78
CA ILE A 252 -20.95 1.33 -5.28
C ILE A 252 -21.30 2.62 -4.52
N MET A 253 -20.37 3.16 -3.72
CA MET A 253 -20.53 4.44 -3.02
C MET A 253 -20.42 5.68 -3.94
N GLY A 254 -20.16 5.49 -5.24
CA GLY A 254 -20.04 6.57 -6.23
C GLY A 254 -18.68 7.27 -6.21
N TYR A 255 -17.59 6.53 -6.00
CA TYR A 255 -16.20 7.01 -6.04
C TYR A 255 -15.33 6.11 -6.91
N ASP A 256 -14.77 6.63 -8.00
CA ASP A 256 -13.89 5.85 -8.91
C ASP A 256 -12.42 5.92 -8.49
N ILE A 257 -12.01 5.07 -7.55
CA ILE A 257 -10.67 5.13 -6.90
C ILE A 257 -9.55 4.47 -7.72
N PRO A 258 -8.28 4.86 -7.49
CA PRO A 258 -7.14 4.25 -8.20
C PRO A 258 -7.03 2.74 -7.97
N ILE A 259 -6.51 2.04 -8.98
CA ILE A 259 -6.27 0.60 -8.94
C ILE A 259 -4.87 0.26 -8.38
N ASN A 260 -4.75 -0.91 -7.75
CA ASN A 260 -3.47 -1.39 -7.21
C ASN A 260 -2.72 -2.39 -8.10
N PHE A 261 -3.42 -3.15 -8.96
CA PHE A 261 -2.81 -4.25 -9.70
C PHE A 261 -3.25 -4.29 -11.16
N VAL A 262 -2.29 -4.44 -12.08
CA VAL A 262 -2.54 -4.61 -13.53
C VAL A 262 -1.63 -5.68 -14.13
N ARG A 263 -2.04 -6.95 -14.02
CA ARG A 263 -1.30 -8.11 -14.54
C ARG A 263 0.21 -8.04 -14.22
N PRO A 264 0.61 -7.93 -12.94
CA PRO A 264 1.99 -7.65 -12.55
C PRO A 264 3.00 -8.70 -13.03
N PHE A 265 2.59 -9.96 -13.12
CA PHE A 265 3.45 -11.07 -13.54
C PHE A 265 3.69 -11.16 -15.06
N ALA A 266 3.00 -10.33 -15.85
CA ALA A 266 3.30 -10.15 -17.26
C ALA A 266 4.35 -9.05 -17.51
N ALA A 267 4.93 -8.48 -16.46
CA ALA A 267 5.92 -7.42 -16.58
C ALA A 267 7.21 -7.92 -17.25
N LYS A 268 7.68 -7.17 -18.24
CA LYS A 268 8.91 -7.53 -18.98
C LYS A 268 10.19 -7.16 -18.23
N ASN A 269 10.11 -6.28 -17.24
CA ASN A 269 11.26 -5.81 -16.47
C ASN A 269 10.80 -5.26 -15.12
N ILE A 270 11.75 -5.02 -14.23
CA ILE A 270 11.46 -4.57 -12.86
C ILE A 270 10.76 -3.19 -12.80
N LYS A 271 11.02 -2.27 -13.75
CA LYS A 271 10.29 -0.99 -13.81
C LYS A 271 8.83 -1.18 -14.21
N ASP A 272 8.58 -2.03 -15.20
CA ASP A 272 7.23 -2.41 -15.63
C ASP A 272 6.47 -3.11 -14.50
N PHE A 273 7.14 -3.96 -13.71
CA PHE A 273 6.56 -4.60 -12.53
C PHE A 273 6.06 -3.58 -11.51
N TRP A 274 6.89 -2.60 -11.13
CA TRP A 274 6.50 -1.55 -10.17
C TRP A 274 5.45 -0.58 -10.71
N ASN A 275 5.16 -0.58 -12.01
CA ASN A 275 4.01 0.13 -12.60
C ASN A 275 2.72 -0.71 -12.61
N ARG A 276 2.79 -1.97 -12.16
CA ARG A 276 1.68 -2.94 -12.19
C ARG A 276 1.39 -3.58 -10.84
N TRP A 277 2.31 -3.49 -9.88
CA TRP A 277 2.21 -4.04 -8.53
C TRP A 277 2.06 -2.92 -7.51
N HIS A 278 1.05 -3.04 -6.64
CA HIS A 278 0.74 -2.10 -5.57
C HIS A 278 0.89 -0.63 -6.03
N ILE A 279 0.26 -0.31 -7.15
CA ILE A 279 0.51 0.88 -7.97
C ILE A 279 0.40 2.15 -7.14
N THR A 280 -0.60 2.27 -6.26
CA THR A 280 -0.75 3.49 -5.45
C THR A 280 0.41 3.71 -4.50
N LEU A 281 0.93 2.65 -3.88
CA LEU A 281 2.10 2.73 -3.01
C LEU A 281 3.35 3.06 -3.83
N SER A 282 3.55 2.34 -4.93
CA SER A 282 4.68 2.55 -5.84
C SER A 282 4.76 4.00 -6.34
N PHE A 283 3.63 4.55 -6.78
CA PHE A 283 3.56 5.92 -7.29
C PHE A 283 3.67 6.96 -6.16
N TRP A 284 3.17 6.66 -4.96
CA TRP A 284 3.36 7.50 -3.78
C TRP A 284 4.85 7.65 -3.47
N PHE A 285 5.56 6.53 -3.35
CA PHE A 285 7.00 6.52 -3.08
C PHE A 285 7.81 7.15 -4.22
N ARG A 286 7.43 6.88 -5.47
CA ARG A 286 8.07 7.50 -6.63
C ARG A 286 7.98 9.02 -6.56
N ASP A 287 6.78 9.56 -6.35
CA ASP A 287 6.56 11.00 -6.45
C ASP A 287 7.03 11.75 -5.19
N PHE A 288 6.85 11.16 -4.00
CA PHE A 288 7.13 11.84 -2.73
C PHE A 288 8.46 11.49 -2.07
N VAL A 289 9.11 10.39 -2.47
CA VAL A 289 10.46 10.05 -2.02
C VAL A 289 11.46 10.24 -3.15
N TYR A 290 11.35 9.45 -4.22
CA TYR A 290 12.35 9.44 -5.30
C TYR A 290 12.45 10.79 -6.00
N MET A 291 11.35 11.32 -6.56
CA MET A 291 11.38 12.57 -7.32
C MET A 291 11.75 13.77 -6.45
N ARG A 292 11.26 13.81 -5.20
CA ARG A 292 11.62 14.85 -4.23
C ARG A 292 13.10 14.81 -3.86
N LEU A 293 13.67 13.62 -3.65
CA LEU A 293 15.10 13.48 -3.35
C LEU A 293 15.97 13.85 -4.55
N VAL A 294 15.62 13.38 -5.75
CA VAL A 294 16.30 13.79 -7.01
C VAL A 294 16.29 15.31 -7.15
N LYS A 295 15.12 15.95 -6.99
CA LYS A 295 14.97 17.42 -7.05
C LYS A 295 15.85 18.10 -6.00
N THR A 296 15.86 17.61 -4.76
CA THR A 296 16.66 18.18 -3.68
C THR A 296 18.16 18.10 -3.96
N ILE A 297 18.65 16.93 -4.38
CA ILE A 297 20.07 16.71 -4.72
C ILE A 297 20.49 17.62 -5.87
N MET A 298 19.65 17.75 -6.91
CA MET A 298 19.92 18.59 -8.07
C MET A 298 19.93 20.09 -7.73
N VAL A 299 18.93 20.57 -6.97
CA VAL A 299 18.82 21.98 -6.59
C VAL A 299 19.94 22.38 -5.63
N LYS A 300 20.26 21.54 -4.64
CA LYS A 300 21.36 21.79 -3.70
C LYS A 300 22.75 21.49 -4.30
N ARG A 301 22.80 21.04 -5.55
CA ARG A 301 24.04 20.71 -6.31
C ARG A 301 24.97 19.75 -5.56
N TRP A 302 24.43 18.82 -4.77
CA TRP A 302 25.23 17.84 -4.01
C TRP A 302 25.98 16.86 -4.92
N SER A 303 25.50 16.62 -6.14
CA SER A 303 26.22 15.88 -7.17
C SER A 303 25.80 16.34 -8.56
N LYS A 304 26.74 16.25 -9.52
CA LYS A 304 26.46 16.45 -10.96
C LYS A 304 26.26 15.12 -11.71
N ASN A 305 26.61 13.99 -11.10
CA ASN A 305 26.52 12.67 -11.73
C ASN A 305 25.08 12.14 -11.68
N ARG A 306 24.35 12.24 -12.80
CA ARG A 306 22.95 11.80 -12.91
C ARG A 306 22.73 10.32 -12.56
N ILE A 307 23.72 9.45 -12.79
CA ILE A 307 23.62 8.02 -12.46
C ILE A 307 23.65 7.85 -10.94
N LEU A 308 24.59 8.52 -10.27
CA LEU A 308 24.68 8.48 -8.80
C LEU A 308 23.40 9.01 -8.15
N ILE A 309 22.86 10.13 -8.64
CA ILE A 309 21.62 10.72 -8.13
C ILE A 309 20.47 9.72 -8.24
N SER A 310 20.32 9.06 -9.39
CA SER A 310 19.26 8.06 -9.62
C SER A 310 19.44 6.84 -8.71
N ASN A 311 20.65 6.30 -8.62
CA ASN A 311 20.94 5.12 -7.79
C ASN A 311 20.66 5.40 -6.30
N VAL A 312 21.20 6.49 -5.75
CA VAL A 312 20.95 6.89 -4.35
C VAL A 312 19.46 7.09 -4.10
N SER A 313 18.74 7.65 -5.08
CA SER A 313 17.30 7.85 -4.95
C SER A 313 16.50 6.54 -4.99
N TYR A 314 16.92 5.53 -5.75
CA TYR A 314 16.32 4.19 -5.68
C TYR A 314 16.57 3.52 -4.34
N PHE A 315 17.79 3.60 -3.81
CA PHE A 315 18.10 3.05 -2.48
C PHE A 315 17.29 3.74 -1.39
N ALA A 316 17.13 5.06 -1.44
CA ALA A 316 16.27 5.78 -0.50
C ALA A 316 14.80 5.37 -0.65
N LEU A 317 14.28 5.27 -1.88
CA LEU A 317 12.90 4.85 -2.14
C LEU A 317 12.60 3.46 -1.57
N PHE A 318 13.37 2.44 -1.99
CA PHE A 318 13.07 1.07 -1.58
C PHE A 318 13.53 0.76 -0.17
N GLY A 319 14.58 1.41 0.33
CA GLY A 319 14.99 1.32 1.73
C GLY A 319 13.90 1.82 2.67
N LEU A 320 13.31 2.99 2.37
CA LEU A 320 12.17 3.51 3.14
C LEU A 320 10.91 2.64 2.97
N MET A 321 10.69 2.07 1.78
CA MET A 321 9.60 1.11 1.57
C MET A 321 9.77 -0.17 2.41
N GLY A 322 11.00 -0.71 2.50
CA GLY A 322 11.31 -1.84 3.37
C GLY A 322 11.07 -1.51 4.85
N LEU A 323 11.58 -0.37 5.32
CA LEU A 323 11.35 0.10 6.70
C LEU A 323 9.85 0.34 7.01
N TRP A 324 9.09 0.81 6.03
CA TRP A 324 7.64 0.97 6.16
C TRP A 324 6.93 -0.39 6.36
N HIS A 325 7.38 -1.45 5.70
CA HIS A 325 6.86 -2.79 5.94
C HIS A 325 7.19 -3.29 7.35
N GLY A 326 8.43 -3.13 7.81
CA GLY A 326 8.81 -3.38 9.20
C GLY A 326 10.31 -3.24 9.46
N LEU A 327 10.70 -3.37 10.73
CA LEU A 327 12.09 -3.21 11.18
C LEU A 327 12.87 -4.54 11.26
N THR A 328 12.27 -5.65 10.83
CA THR A 328 12.98 -6.93 10.74
C THR A 328 13.92 -6.93 9.54
N TRP A 329 15.01 -7.71 9.63
CA TRP A 329 16.08 -7.71 8.62
C TRP A 329 15.55 -8.04 7.22
N TYR A 330 14.58 -8.95 7.12
CA TYR A 330 14.07 -9.43 5.83
C TYR A 330 13.26 -8.36 5.08
N TYR A 331 12.57 -7.44 5.77
CA TYR A 331 11.93 -6.31 5.09
C TYR A 331 12.93 -5.27 4.58
N ILE A 332 14.02 -5.06 5.34
CA ILE A 332 15.11 -4.16 4.93
C ILE A 332 15.83 -4.75 3.71
N VAL A 333 16.18 -6.04 3.76
CA VAL A 333 16.83 -6.77 2.66
C VAL A 333 15.93 -6.80 1.43
N TYR A 334 14.61 -7.01 1.58
CA TYR A 334 13.65 -6.91 0.49
C TYR A 334 13.69 -5.54 -0.21
N GLY A 335 13.73 -4.45 0.57
CA GLY A 335 13.88 -3.09 0.02
C GLY A 335 15.19 -2.92 -0.75
N LEU A 336 16.32 -3.27 -0.14
CA LEU A 336 17.63 -3.17 -0.78
C LEU A 336 17.73 -4.06 -2.04
N TYR A 337 17.14 -5.25 -2.01
CA TYR A 337 17.07 -6.17 -3.14
C TYR A 337 16.38 -5.51 -4.35
N HIS A 338 15.22 -4.87 -4.14
CA HIS A 338 14.53 -4.16 -5.22
C HIS A 338 15.27 -2.91 -5.71
N ALA A 339 15.99 -2.20 -4.83
CA ALA A 339 16.88 -1.12 -5.26
C ALA A 339 17.98 -1.64 -6.20
N VAL A 340 18.61 -2.75 -5.85
CA VAL A 340 19.65 -3.38 -6.68
C VAL A 340 19.09 -3.84 -8.02
N LEU A 341 17.88 -4.44 -8.06
CA LEU A 341 17.23 -4.81 -9.32
C LEU A 341 16.98 -3.58 -10.21
N MET A 342 16.50 -2.48 -9.65
CA MET A 342 16.24 -1.23 -10.39
C MET A 342 17.53 -0.60 -10.92
N VAL A 343 18.58 -0.53 -10.11
CA VAL A 343 19.89 -0.02 -10.51
C VAL A 343 20.52 -0.89 -11.60
N SER A 344 20.45 -2.21 -11.44
CA SER A 344 20.98 -3.19 -12.40
C SER A 344 20.25 -3.09 -13.74
N TYR A 345 18.91 -2.99 -13.72
CA TYR A 345 18.14 -2.81 -14.94
C TYR A 345 18.43 -1.47 -15.63
N ASP A 346 18.60 -0.39 -14.87
CA ASP A 346 19.00 0.90 -15.44
C ASP A 346 20.43 0.92 -15.99
N ALA A 347 21.35 0.18 -15.35
CA ALA A 347 22.69 -0.04 -15.88
C ALA A 347 22.64 -0.84 -17.19
N TRP A 348 21.83 -1.89 -17.25
CA TRP A 348 21.60 -2.68 -18.46
C TRP A 348 21.03 -1.83 -19.61
N LEU A 349 20.02 -0.99 -19.35
CA LEU A 349 19.46 -0.10 -20.37
C LEU A 349 20.49 0.92 -20.89
N ARG A 350 21.39 1.40 -20.04
CA ARG A 350 22.50 2.26 -20.46
C ARG A 350 23.52 1.50 -21.29
N TYR A 351 23.90 0.30 -20.85
CA TYR A 351 24.83 -0.58 -21.56
C TYR A 351 24.30 -0.94 -22.96
N LYS A 352 23.05 -1.42 -23.05
CA LYS A 352 22.36 -1.75 -24.30
C LYS A 352 22.38 -0.56 -25.28
N ARG A 353 22.10 0.66 -24.79
CA ARG A 353 22.13 1.89 -25.61
C ARG A 353 23.54 2.26 -26.05
N ARG A 354 24.53 2.21 -25.17
CA ARG A 354 25.93 2.56 -25.45
C ARG A 354 26.56 1.62 -26.49
N HIS A 355 26.25 0.33 -26.42
CA HIS A 355 26.81 -0.69 -27.33
C HIS A 355 25.88 -0.99 -28.52
N HIS A 356 24.82 -0.20 -28.73
CA HIS A 356 23.85 -0.36 -29.81
C HIS A 356 23.33 -1.81 -29.97
N LEU A 357 23.17 -2.53 -28.85
CA LEU A 357 22.78 -3.94 -28.86
C LEU A 357 21.32 -4.08 -29.34
N LYS A 358 21.16 -4.59 -30.56
CA LYS A 358 19.87 -4.91 -31.16
C LYS A 358 19.43 -6.31 -30.75
N ILE A 359 18.72 -6.38 -29.63
CA ILE A 359 18.03 -7.61 -29.21
C ILE A 359 16.76 -7.73 -30.05
N ALA A 360 16.56 -8.87 -30.71
CA ALA A 360 15.38 -9.15 -31.51
C ALA A 360 14.11 -8.94 -30.69
N ASP A 361 13.11 -8.24 -31.23
CA ASP A 361 11.81 -8.03 -30.57
C ASP A 361 10.81 -9.12 -30.97
N ASN A 362 11.10 -10.37 -30.59
CA ASN A 362 10.25 -11.52 -30.88
C ASN A 362 9.59 -12.06 -29.60
N TRP A 363 8.73 -13.08 -29.75
CA TRP A 363 8.01 -13.66 -28.62
C TRP A 363 8.94 -14.36 -27.62
N LEU A 364 10.06 -14.94 -28.09
CA LEU A 364 11.05 -15.60 -27.24
C LEU A 364 11.76 -14.61 -26.32
N THR A 365 12.25 -13.48 -26.84
CA THR A 365 12.92 -12.46 -26.01
C THR A 365 11.95 -11.80 -25.04
N LYS A 366 10.69 -11.58 -25.45
CA LYS A 366 9.62 -11.12 -24.55
C LYS A 366 9.35 -12.14 -23.44
N GLY A 367 9.20 -13.41 -23.79
CA GLY A 367 8.96 -14.50 -22.85
C GLY A 367 10.09 -14.66 -21.84
N LEU A 368 11.35 -14.64 -22.30
CA LEU A 368 12.52 -14.68 -21.43
C LEU A 368 12.58 -13.47 -20.49
N SER A 369 12.30 -12.26 -20.99
CA SER A 369 12.28 -11.04 -20.18
C SER A 369 11.22 -11.10 -19.07
N ILE A 370 10.04 -11.64 -19.38
CA ILE A 370 8.96 -11.89 -18.42
C ILE A 370 9.40 -12.94 -17.40
N ALA A 371 9.94 -14.08 -17.85
CA ALA A 371 10.38 -15.16 -16.97
C ALA A 371 11.48 -14.71 -15.99
N LEU A 372 12.48 -13.96 -16.47
CA LEU A 372 13.54 -13.41 -15.61
C LEU A 372 12.98 -12.42 -14.58
N THR A 373 12.08 -11.53 -15.01
CA THR A 373 11.44 -10.56 -14.11
C THR A 373 10.57 -11.25 -13.07
N PHE A 374 9.78 -12.23 -13.50
CA PHE A 374 8.92 -13.04 -12.64
C PHE A 374 9.73 -13.74 -11.55
N ASN A 375 10.79 -14.47 -11.91
CA ASN A 375 11.65 -15.14 -10.94
C ASN A 375 12.34 -14.15 -9.99
N ALA A 376 12.87 -13.03 -10.49
CA ALA A 376 13.49 -12.01 -9.64
C ALA A 376 12.49 -11.43 -8.62
N VAL A 377 11.25 -11.15 -9.05
CA VAL A 377 10.20 -10.67 -8.15
C VAL A 377 9.85 -11.73 -7.10
N PHE A 378 9.72 -13.00 -7.50
CA PHE A 378 9.37 -14.08 -6.59
C PHE A 378 10.46 -14.37 -5.56
N ILE A 379 11.74 -14.26 -5.92
CA ILE A 379 12.85 -14.27 -4.94
C ILE A 379 12.67 -13.14 -3.93
N GLY A 380 12.30 -11.95 -4.39
CA GLY A 380 11.92 -10.83 -3.51
C GLY A 380 10.78 -11.20 -2.55
N PHE A 381 9.74 -11.86 -3.03
CA PHE A 381 8.63 -12.32 -2.19
C PHE A 381 9.04 -13.38 -1.18
N LEU A 382 9.94 -14.30 -1.52
CA LEU A 382 10.49 -15.26 -0.55
C LEU A 382 11.23 -14.54 0.58
N ILE A 383 12.06 -13.54 0.26
CA ILE A 383 12.71 -12.69 1.29
C ILE A 383 11.63 -12.01 2.14
N PHE A 384 10.64 -11.38 1.50
CA PHE A 384 9.56 -10.66 2.16
C PHE A 384 8.72 -11.55 3.10
N SER A 385 8.57 -12.84 2.79
CA SER A 385 7.78 -13.79 3.57
C SER A 385 8.31 -14.04 4.99
N GLY A 386 9.60 -13.81 5.24
CA GLY A 386 10.27 -14.18 6.48
C GLY A 386 10.51 -15.69 6.65
N ILE A 387 10.11 -16.56 5.71
CA ILE A 387 10.40 -18.00 5.77
C ILE A 387 11.90 -18.28 5.93
N PRO A 388 12.82 -17.61 5.21
CA PRO A 388 14.26 -17.76 5.45
C PRO A 388 14.69 -17.41 6.89
N ASN A 389 14.03 -16.43 7.51
CA ASN A 389 14.29 -16.08 8.91
C ASN A 389 13.87 -17.20 9.85
N PHE A 390 12.68 -17.78 9.65
CA PHE A 390 12.24 -18.93 10.44
C PHE A 390 13.18 -20.12 10.30
N ALA A 391 13.64 -20.43 9.08
CA ALA A 391 14.60 -21.50 8.84
C ALA A 391 15.93 -21.27 9.59
N ILE A 392 16.47 -20.05 9.53
CA ILE A 392 17.69 -19.68 10.26
C ILE A 392 17.49 -19.82 11.78
N LEU A 393 16.41 -19.27 12.32
CA LEU A 393 16.13 -19.34 13.76
C LEU A 393 15.91 -20.78 14.24
N HIS A 394 15.20 -21.59 13.47
CA HIS A 394 14.95 -22.99 13.81
C HIS A 394 16.24 -23.83 13.75
N SER A 395 17.16 -23.53 12.83
CA SER A 395 18.48 -24.18 12.77
C SER A 395 19.37 -23.88 13.98
N ILE A 396 19.17 -22.72 14.63
CA ILE A 396 19.90 -22.32 15.84
C ILE A 396 19.26 -22.95 17.09
N ASN A 397 17.94 -22.93 17.17
CA ASN A 397 17.19 -23.52 18.27
C ASN A 397 15.85 -24.08 17.76
N PRO A 398 15.67 -25.42 17.75
CA PRO A 398 14.43 -26.06 17.30
C PRO A 398 13.18 -25.70 18.11
N SER A 399 13.33 -25.12 19.31
CA SER A 399 12.17 -24.64 20.09
C SER A 399 11.60 -23.30 19.59
N ASN A 400 12.27 -22.64 18.65
CA ASN A 400 11.75 -21.43 18.02
C ASN A 400 10.45 -21.72 17.25
N PRO A 401 9.50 -20.77 17.26
CA PRO A 401 8.20 -20.96 16.64
C PRO A 401 8.33 -21.14 15.13
N LEU A 402 7.52 -22.05 14.60
CA LEU A 402 7.37 -22.27 13.16
C LEU A 402 6.52 -21.14 12.53
N PRO A 403 6.65 -20.90 11.20
CA PRO A 403 5.77 -19.95 10.53
C PRO A 403 4.32 -20.38 10.64
N ASN A 404 3.42 -19.40 10.84
CA ASN A 404 1.98 -19.61 10.87
C ASN A 404 1.33 -18.67 9.84
N PHE A 405 0.99 -19.23 8.69
CA PHE A 405 0.36 -18.53 7.55
C PHE A 405 -1.14 -18.75 7.51
#